data_AF-A0A150XRW5-F1
#
_entry.id   AF-A0A150XRW5-F1
#
_cell.length_a   1.000
_cell.length_b   1.000
_cell.length_c   1.000
_cell.angle_alpha   90.00
_cell.angle_beta   90.00
_cell.angle_gamma   90.00
#
_symmetry.space_group_name_H-M   'P 1'
#
loop_
_entity.id
_entity.type
_entity.pdbx_description
1 polymer ?
#
loop_
_entity_poly.entity_id
_entity_poly.type
_entity_poly.pdbx_seq_one_letter_code
_entity_poly.pdbx_strand_id
1 'polypeptide(L)'
;MEQGLFDDFKKPEPKAWRNQIIKELKGKPIEELNWKIAGVEGKPFYTEEDLPSSLPQLQIPNHQAEALGIRNWVNYQVIQVYSEKEANEKALLALNSGATGIFFHLKSVPNFDLLLKDVLLNFCHIGLEIGNGAESLMNSFEAYVKANEVDKNEVRGFIRSNESPFLSKLPNFRFFISEEKNENANLGLALLLAKTIDVIDTNTTTTEEVQAWFKQLQFNLNVGESYFLEIARHRAFRILVAQLANSYGFQLALNVIQISSSSGQWNEPTKDEYNYLLRATTEAMTAIIGGTDAVIVQPFHHLFPKNPAQGERIARNISTILKDESYLDKTLDPSAGSYYIESLTAQLVEKSWAILQQIEAKGGLNNLSENDINALAL
;
A
#
# COMPACT_ATOMS: atom_id res chain seq x y z
N MET A 1 -30.78 4.21 -32.46
CA MET A 1 -31.78 4.01 -31.40
C MET A 1 -31.09 3.16 -30.36
N GLU A 2 -30.70 3.75 -29.23
CA GLU A 2 -30.34 2.99 -28.04
C GLU A 2 -31.65 2.41 -27.49
N GLN A 3 -31.92 1.13 -27.72
CA GLN A 3 -32.90 0.42 -26.91
C GLN A 3 -32.20 0.08 -25.59
N GLY A 4 -32.69 0.63 -24.48
CA GLY A 4 -32.18 0.26 -23.17
C GLY A 4 -32.53 -1.19 -22.88
N LEU A 5 -31.54 -1.96 -22.39
CA LEU A 5 -31.66 -3.39 -22.10
C LEU A 5 -32.79 -3.76 -21.11
N PHE A 6 -33.44 -2.78 -20.47
CA PHE A 6 -34.43 -2.98 -19.42
C PHE A 6 -35.66 -2.05 -19.52
N ASP A 7 -35.88 -1.37 -20.64
CA ASP A 7 -36.96 -0.37 -20.77
C ASP A 7 -38.36 -1.01 -20.66
N ASP A 8 -38.47 -2.30 -20.98
CA ASP A 8 -39.70 -3.09 -20.87
C ASP A 8 -40.02 -3.52 -19.43
N PHE A 9 -39.10 -3.29 -18.47
CA PHE A 9 -39.25 -3.71 -17.07
C PHE A 9 -39.30 -2.51 -16.13
N LYS A 10 -40.11 -2.63 -15.08
CA LYS A 10 -40.07 -1.64 -13.99
C LYS A 10 -38.73 -1.76 -13.25
N LYS A 11 -37.99 -0.66 -13.13
CA LYS A 11 -36.73 -0.61 -12.35
C LYS A 11 -37.00 -1.19 -10.94
N PRO A 12 -36.31 -2.25 -10.52
CA PRO A 12 -36.58 -2.87 -9.24
C PRO A 12 -36.07 -1.96 -8.12
N GLU A 13 -36.96 -1.61 -7.20
CA GLU A 13 -36.64 -0.81 -6.01
C GLU A 13 -35.80 -1.64 -5.01
N PRO A 14 -34.86 -1.03 -4.27
CA PRO A 14 -34.10 -1.72 -3.22
C PRO A 14 -34.99 -2.47 -2.21
N LYS A 15 -36.15 -1.92 -1.89
CA LYS A 15 -37.16 -2.56 -1.04
C LYS A 15 -37.73 -3.85 -1.65
N ALA A 16 -37.89 -3.92 -2.96
CA ALA A 16 -38.38 -5.13 -3.64
C ALA A 16 -37.37 -6.27 -3.52
N TRP A 17 -36.08 -5.97 -3.69
CA TRP A 17 -34.99 -6.93 -3.46
C TRP A 17 -34.94 -7.41 -2.01
N ARG A 18 -35.01 -6.50 -1.03
CA ARG A 18 -35.09 -6.86 0.41
C ARG A 18 -36.22 -7.84 0.70
N ASN A 19 -37.43 -7.53 0.20
CA ASN A 19 -38.60 -8.38 0.42
C ASN A 19 -38.45 -9.77 -0.21
N GLN A 20 -37.84 -9.85 -1.40
CA GLN A 20 -37.58 -11.12 -2.07
C GLN A 20 -36.58 -11.98 -1.28
N ILE A 21 -35.49 -11.38 -0.78
CA ILE A 21 -34.51 -12.09 0.06
C ILE A 21 -35.16 -12.61 1.34
N ILE A 22 -35.95 -11.78 2.04
CA ILE A 22 -36.66 -12.20 3.26
C ILE A 22 -37.61 -13.38 2.98
N LYS A 23 -38.30 -13.35 1.83
CA LYS A 23 -39.16 -14.44 1.39
C LYS A 23 -38.37 -15.75 1.20
N GLU A 24 -37.20 -15.68 0.55
CA GLU A 24 -36.31 -16.83 0.36
C GLU A 24 -35.71 -17.34 1.68
N LEU A 25 -35.45 -16.43 2.62
CA LEU A 25 -35.06 -16.73 3.98
C LEU A 25 -36.20 -17.27 4.87
N LYS A 26 -37.39 -17.50 4.30
CA LYS A 26 -38.59 -17.99 5.01
C LYS A 26 -38.97 -17.08 6.20
N GLY A 27 -38.81 -15.78 6.04
CA GLY A 27 -39.17 -14.77 7.04
C GLY A 27 -38.09 -14.48 8.08
N LYS A 28 -36.90 -15.08 7.98
CA LYS A 28 -35.78 -14.69 8.84
C LYS A 28 -35.26 -13.29 8.50
N PRO A 29 -34.76 -12.52 9.49
CA PRO A 29 -34.11 -11.25 9.27
C PRO A 29 -32.94 -11.36 8.27
N ILE A 30 -32.82 -10.38 7.38
CA ILE A 30 -31.74 -10.35 6.38
C ILE A 30 -30.39 -10.04 7.03
N GLU A 31 -30.40 -9.36 8.17
CA GLU A 31 -29.25 -9.00 8.99
C GLU A 31 -28.50 -10.24 9.50
N GLU A 32 -29.15 -11.41 9.57
CA GLU A 32 -28.48 -12.69 9.87
C GLU A 32 -27.44 -13.08 8.81
N LEU A 33 -27.52 -12.50 7.60
CA LEU A 33 -26.56 -12.72 6.52
C LEU A 33 -25.41 -11.70 6.51
N ASN A 34 -25.40 -10.73 7.43
CA ASN A 34 -24.29 -9.81 7.54
C ASN A 34 -23.02 -10.58 7.91
N TRP A 35 -21.93 -10.29 7.22
CA TRP A 35 -20.64 -10.88 7.53
C TRP A 35 -19.80 -9.90 8.34
N LYS A 36 -18.91 -10.45 9.18
CA LYS A 36 -17.97 -9.68 9.99
C LYS A 36 -16.56 -10.22 9.78
N ILE A 37 -15.67 -9.38 9.24
CA ILE A 37 -14.27 -9.73 8.98
C ILE A 37 -13.42 -8.53 9.40
N ALA A 38 -12.37 -8.78 10.18
CA ALA A 38 -11.38 -7.77 10.55
C ALA A 38 -11.95 -6.45 11.13
N GLY A 39 -12.98 -6.55 11.99
CA GLY A 39 -13.64 -5.37 12.59
C GLY A 39 -14.59 -4.60 11.65
N VAL A 40 -14.81 -5.12 10.44
CA VAL A 40 -15.68 -4.54 9.41
C VAL A 40 -16.91 -5.44 9.25
N GLU A 41 -18.07 -4.81 9.08
CA GLU A 41 -19.34 -5.51 8.87
C GLU A 41 -19.89 -5.14 7.52
N GLY A 42 -20.30 -6.14 6.73
CA GLY A 42 -20.90 -5.93 5.43
C GLY A 42 -22.23 -6.63 5.24
N LYS A 43 -23.06 -6.01 4.40
CA LYS A 43 -24.39 -6.49 4.01
C LYS A 43 -24.29 -7.59 2.94
N PRO A 44 -25.31 -8.44 2.81
CA PRO A 44 -25.37 -9.45 1.74
C PRO A 44 -25.60 -8.86 0.34
N PHE A 45 -26.11 -7.62 0.23
CA PHE A 45 -26.27 -6.92 -1.04
C PHE A 45 -26.17 -5.40 -0.84
N TYR A 46 -25.82 -4.68 -1.90
CA TYR A 46 -25.65 -3.22 -1.93
C TYR A 46 -26.37 -2.63 -3.14
N THR A 47 -26.82 -1.39 -2.99
CA THR A 47 -27.57 -0.63 -4.00
C THR A 47 -27.05 0.80 -4.09
N GLU A 48 -27.59 1.58 -5.02
CA GLU A 48 -27.31 3.01 -5.14
C GLU A 48 -27.59 3.78 -3.83
N GLU A 49 -28.56 3.33 -3.00
CA GLU A 49 -28.84 3.92 -1.67
C GLU A 49 -27.67 3.78 -0.68
N ASP A 50 -26.77 2.82 -0.91
CA ASP A 50 -25.62 2.54 -0.05
C ASP A 50 -24.36 3.32 -0.45
N LEU A 51 -24.41 4.06 -1.55
CA LEU A 51 -23.29 4.91 -1.96
C LEU A 51 -23.12 6.06 -0.96
N PRO A 52 -21.88 6.34 -0.52
CA PRO A 52 -21.60 7.51 0.29
C PRO A 52 -21.84 8.80 -0.51
N SER A 53 -22.22 9.87 0.18
CA SER A 53 -22.54 11.17 -0.44
C SER A 53 -21.40 11.71 -1.31
N SER A 54 -20.16 11.50 -0.89
CA SER A 54 -18.97 11.78 -1.70
C SER A 54 -17.74 11.08 -1.10
N LEU A 55 -16.96 10.41 -1.93
CA LEU A 55 -15.59 9.99 -1.59
C LEU A 55 -14.61 10.61 -2.59
N PRO A 56 -13.51 11.22 -2.12
CA PRO A 56 -12.44 11.68 -3.00
C PRO A 56 -11.90 10.53 -3.85
N GLN A 57 -11.82 10.75 -5.16
CA GLN A 57 -11.31 9.75 -6.12
C GLN A 57 -9.90 10.10 -6.56
N LEU A 58 -9.12 9.06 -6.90
CA LEU A 58 -7.82 9.24 -7.54
C LEU A 58 -7.96 10.02 -8.85
N GLN A 59 -7.05 10.97 -9.07
CA GLN A 59 -7.00 11.75 -10.30
C GLN A 59 -5.79 11.35 -11.12
N ILE A 60 -5.94 11.37 -12.45
CA ILE A 60 -4.84 11.11 -13.37
C ILE A 60 -3.79 12.21 -13.17
N PRO A 61 -2.51 11.89 -12.92
CA PRO A 61 -1.48 12.91 -12.83
C PRO A 61 -1.33 13.65 -14.17
N ASN A 62 -1.26 14.99 -14.12
CA ASN A 62 -1.13 15.85 -15.31
C ASN A 62 0.12 15.59 -16.20
N HIS A 63 1.06 14.75 -15.75
CA HIS A 63 2.38 14.58 -16.36
C HIS A 63 2.80 13.10 -16.57
N GLN A 64 1.86 12.18 -16.80
CA GLN A 64 2.23 10.84 -17.24
C GLN A 64 2.42 10.82 -18.76
N ALA A 65 3.57 10.32 -19.22
CA ALA A 65 3.77 9.99 -20.63
C ALA A 65 2.78 8.88 -21.01
N GLU A 66 1.99 9.09 -22.07
CA GLU A 66 0.99 8.12 -22.57
C GLU A 66 1.55 6.69 -22.71
N ALA A 67 2.85 6.57 -22.98
CA ALA A 67 3.56 5.30 -23.10
C ALA A 67 3.59 4.43 -21.83
N LEU A 68 3.38 4.99 -20.64
CA LEU A 68 3.44 4.25 -19.36
C LEU A 68 2.07 3.75 -18.87
N GLY A 69 1.00 4.01 -19.64
CA GLY A 69 -0.38 3.74 -19.24
C GLY A 69 -0.96 4.82 -18.33
N ILE A 70 -2.27 4.74 -18.09
CA ILE A 70 -3.02 5.65 -17.19
C ILE A 70 -2.65 5.39 -15.72
N ARG A 71 -2.16 4.18 -15.44
CA ARG A 71 -1.76 3.74 -14.13
C ARG A 71 -0.42 3.03 -14.19
N ASN A 72 0.51 3.43 -13.33
CA ASN A 72 1.82 2.78 -13.21
C ASN A 72 2.15 2.57 -11.73
N TRP A 73 2.85 1.48 -11.42
CA TRP A 73 3.36 1.17 -10.09
C TRP A 73 4.77 0.60 -10.17
N VAL A 74 5.51 0.72 -9.07
CA VAL A 74 6.84 0.13 -8.95
C VAL A 74 6.72 -1.36 -8.61
N ASN A 75 7.41 -2.20 -9.36
CA ASN A 75 7.56 -3.63 -9.09
C ASN A 75 8.90 -3.85 -8.39
N TYR A 76 8.89 -3.94 -7.06
CA TYR A 76 10.11 -4.11 -6.27
C TYR A 76 10.52 -5.57 -6.16
N GLN A 77 11.76 -5.87 -6.57
CA GLN A 77 12.41 -7.13 -6.21
C GLN A 77 13.15 -6.96 -4.87
N VAL A 78 12.80 -7.78 -3.88
CA VAL A 78 13.54 -7.84 -2.60
C VAL A 78 14.85 -8.61 -2.80
N ILE A 79 15.96 -8.04 -2.31
CA ILE A 79 17.30 -8.62 -2.34
C ILE A 79 17.95 -8.50 -0.96
N GLN A 80 18.21 -9.63 -0.32
CA GLN A 80 19.03 -9.68 0.87
C GLN A 80 20.52 -9.52 0.50
N VAL A 81 21.18 -8.51 1.07
CA VAL A 81 22.59 -8.24 0.78
C VAL A 81 23.49 -8.99 1.76
N TYR A 82 24.16 -10.02 1.25
CA TYR A 82 25.25 -10.71 1.95
C TYR A 82 26.63 -10.34 1.37
N SER A 83 26.66 -10.05 0.08
CA SER A 83 27.81 -9.57 -0.70
C SER A 83 27.29 -8.55 -1.69
N GLU A 84 27.89 -7.36 -1.75
CA GLU A 84 27.45 -6.27 -2.63
C GLU A 84 27.54 -6.68 -4.11
N LYS A 85 28.56 -7.46 -4.48
CA LYS A 85 28.74 -7.94 -5.85
C LYS A 85 27.62 -8.91 -6.25
N GLU A 86 27.31 -9.89 -5.42
CA GLU A 86 26.24 -10.85 -5.72
C GLU A 86 24.86 -10.16 -5.72
N ALA A 87 24.64 -9.22 -4.79
CA ALA A 87 23.42 -8.42 -4.75
C ALA A 87 23.27 -7.55 -6.00
N ASN A 88 24.36 -6.97 -6.51
CA ASN A 88 24.38 -6.21 -7.75
C ASN A 88 24.02 -7.09 -8.96
N GLU A 89 24.62 -8.27 -9.10
CA GLU A 89 24.31 -9.22 -10.17
C GLU A 89 22.82 -9.60 -10.17
N LYS A 90 22.24 -9.85 -8.98
CA LYS A 90 20.80 -10.08 -8.81
C LYS A 90 19.96 -8.86 -9.18
N ALA A 91 20.37 -7.66 -8.78
CA ALA A 91 19.67 -6.42 -9.06
C ALA A 91 19.60 -6.14 -10.56
N LEU A 92 20.73 -6.25 -11.26
CA LEU A 92 20.81 -6.09 -12.72
C LEU A 92 19.95 -7.13 -13.43
N LEU A 93 19.99 -8.39 -13.00
CA LEU A 93 19.11 -9.44 -13.55
C LEU A 93 17.63 -9.08 -13.38
N ALA A 94 17.23 -8.62 -12.19
CA ALA A 94 15.82 -8.30 -11.92
C ALA A 94 15.35 -7.09 -12.75
N LEU A 95 16.15 -6.02 -12.82
CA LEU A 95 15.85 -4.83 -13.62
C LEU A 95 15.72 -5.15 -15.12
N ASN A 96 16.60 -6.01 -15.64
CA ASN A 96 16.51 -6.48 -17.03
C ASN A 96 15.41 -7.52 -17.28
N SER A 97 14.67 -7.92 -16.24
CA SER A 97 13.65 -8.97 -16.30
C SER A 97 12.29 -8.54 -15.73
N GLY A 98 11.98 -7.24 -15.73
CA GLY A 98 10.65 -6.70 -15.42
C GLY A 98 10.47 -6.05 -14.04
N ALA A 99 11.52 -6.00 -13.21
CA ALA A 99 11.50 -5.19 -12.00
C ALA A 99 11.74 -3.73 -12.36
N THR A 100 11.01 -2.82 -11.73
CA THR A 100 11.21 -1.36 -11.89
C THR A 100 11.76 -0.71 -10.63
N GLY A 101 11.87 -1.48 -9.54
CA GLY A 101 12.62 -1.11 -8.35
C GLY A 101 13.33 -2.29 -7.71
N ILE A 102 14.38 -2.00 -6.95
CA ILE A 102 15.11 -2.96 -6.14
C ILE A 102 15.02 -2.56 -4.69
N PHE A 103 14.66 -3.50 -3.81
CA PHE A 103 14.61 -3.27 -2.37
C PHE A 103 15.70 -4.09 -1.69
N PHE A 104 16.77 -3.41 -1.27
CA PHE A 104 17.92 -4.04 -0.62
C PHE A 104 17.73 -4.10 0.90
N HIS A 105 17.83 -5.30 1.47
CA HIS A 105 17.94 -5.49 2.92
C HIS A 105 19.42 -5.55 3.30
N LEU A 106 19.88 -4.58 4.07
CA LEU A 106 21.28 -4.35 4.40
C LEU A 106 21.58 -4.74 5.85
N LYS A 107 22.73 -5.40 6.08
CA LYS A 107 23.24 -5.65 7.42
C LYS A 107 24.07 -4.48 7.97
N SER A 108 24.68 -3.70 7.09
CA SER A 108 25.52 -2.55 7.39
C SER A 108 25.52 -1.60 6.19
N VAL A 109 26.09 -0.40 6.33
CA VAL A 109 26.29 0.53 5.21
C VAL A 109 27.15 -0.15 4.13
N PRO A 110 26.64 -0.34 2.90
CA PRO A 110 27.34 -1.06 1.85
C PRO A 110 28.32 -0.16 1.12
N ASN A 111 29.21 -0.78 0.34
CA ASN A 111 29.92 -0.06 -0.71
C ASN A 111 29.02 0.12 -1.95
N PHE A 112 28.53 1.35 -2.18
CA PHE A 112 27.63 1.66 -3.30
C PHE A 112 28.28 1.53 -4.68
N ASP A 113 29.60 1.73 -4.81
CA ASP A 113 30.31 1.53 -6.08
C ASP A 113 30.28 0.06 -6.52
N LEU A 114 30.15 -0.87 -5.57
CA LEU A 114 29.98 -2.29 -5.85
C LEU A 114 28.50 -2.67 -5.96
N LEU A 115 27.66 -2.21 -5.02
CA LEU A 115 26.26 -2.60 -4.95
C LEU A 115 25.44 -2.07 -6.13
N LEU A 116 25.73 -0.86 -6.57
CA LEU A 116 24.99 -0.15 -7.63
C LEU A 116 25.78 -0.03 -8.92
N LYS A 117 26.86 -0.81 -9.07
CA LYS A 117 27.62 -0.86 -10.31
C LYS A 117 26.70 -1.13 -11.50
N ASP A 118 26.79 -0.30 -12.54
CA ASP A 118 25.99 -0.37 -13.76
C ASP A 118 24.45 -0.22 -13.56
N VAL A 119 24.00 0.14 -12.36
CA VAL A 119 22.59 0.44 -12.07
C VAL A 119 22.31 1.91 -12.38
N LEU A 120 21.41 2.17 -13.33
CA LEU A 120 21.05 3.52 -13.74
C LEU A 120 19.94 4.10 -12.86
N LEU A 121 20.31 4.87 -11.84
CA LEU A 121 19.40 5.40 -10.82
C LEU A 121 18.24 6.26 -11.36
N ASN A 122 18.38 6.85 -12.56
CA ASN A 122 17.36 7.70 -13.16
C ASN A 122 16.15 6.90 -13.67
N PHE A 123 16.34 5.60 -13.91
CA PHE A 123 15.37 4.72 -14.57
C PHE A 123 14.79 3.63 -13.65
N CYS A 124 15.21 3.57 -12.40
CA CYS A 124 14.70 2.59 -11.45
C CYS A 124 14.54 3.19 -10.05
N HIS A 125 13.73 2.53 -9.22
CA HIS A 125 13.59 2.88 -7.81
C HIS A 125 14.53 2.07 -6.92
N ILE A 126 15.09 2.70 -5.89
CA ILE A 126 15.93 2.04 -4.90
C ILE A 126 15.29 2.11 -3.52
N GLY A 127 14.94 0.95 -2.95
CA GLY A 127 14.60 0.80 -1.54
C GLY A 127 15.82 0.34 -0.76
N LEU A 128 16.10 0.97 0.38
CA LEU A 128 17.17 0.57 1.29
C LEU A 128 16.59 0.28 2.66
N GLU A 129 16.82 -0.90 3.20
CA GLU A 129 16.50 -1.21 4.58
C GLU A 129 17.77 -1.44 5.39
N ILE A 130 17.86 -0.81 6.56
CA ILE A 130 18.93 -1.05 7.51
C ILE A 130 18.41 -1.00 8.95
N GLY A 131 18.87 -1.93 9.78
CA GLY A 131 18.47 -2.00 11.19
C GLY A 131 18.97 -0.81 12.01
N ASN A 132 20.26 -0.46 11.86
CA ASN A 132 20.91 0.67 12.54
C ASN A 132 21.86 1.42 11.58
N GLY A 133 22.06 2.72 11.81
CA GLY A 133 22.94 3.58 11.02
C GLY A 133 22.26 4.19 9.79
N ALA A 134 20.96 4.49 9.86
CA ALA A 134 20.18 5.00 8.74
C ALA A 134 20.69 6.36 8.22
N GLU A 135 21.07 7.28 9.12
CA GLU A 135 21.69 8.55 8.71
C GLU A 135 23.02 8.34 7.99
N SER A 136 23.86 7.44 8.51
CA SER A 136 25.17 7.12 7.90
C SER A 136 24.99 6.50 6.51
N LEU A 137 24.02 5.58 6.38
CA LEU A 137 23.64 4.99 5.11
C LEU A 137 23.19 6.05 4.11
N MET A 138 22.29 6.96 4.54
CA MET A 138 21.77 8.00 3.68
C MET A 138 22.87 8.98 3.25
N ASN A 139 23.73 9.42 4.18
CA ASN A 139 24.86 10.29 3.86
C ASN A 139 25.82 9.63 2.85
N SER A 140 26.09 8.33 3.00
CA SER A 140 26.89 7.55 2.05
C SER A 140 26.22 7.45 0.68
N PHE A 141 24.90 7.21 0.64
CA PHE A 141 24.15 7.14 -0.62
C PHE A 141 24.08 8.49 -1.34
N GLU A 142 23.85 9.59 -0.61
CA GLU A 142 23.88 10.96 -1.15
C GLU A 142 25.27 11.32 -1.69
N ALA A 143 26.34 10.90 -0.99
CA ALA A 143 27.70 11.08 -1.47
C ALA A 143 27.97 10.30 -2.76
N TYR A 144 27.47 9.07 -2.87
CA TYR A 144 27.55 8.26 -4.08
C TYR A 144 26.80 8.91 -5.26
N VAL A 145 25.56 9.37 -5.05
CA VAL A 145 24.75 10.08 -6.06
C VAL A 145 25.50 11.31 -6.57
N LYS A 146 26.08 12.09 -5.67
CA LYS A 146 26.87 13.28 -6.02
C LYS A 146 28.16 12.92 -6.76
N ALA A 147 28.89 11.91 -6.31
CA ALA A 147 30.16 11.49 -6.90
C ALA A 147 30.00 10.94 -8.32
N ASN A 148 28.84 10.34 -8.63
CA ASN A 148 28.51 9.81 -9.95
C ASN A 148 27.69 10.79 -10.81
N GLU A 149 27.58 12.06 -10.39
CA GLU A 149 26.90 13.14 -11.13
C GLU A 149 25.44 12.82 -11.53
N VAL A 150 24.76 12.02 -10.71
CA VAL A 150 23.36 11.65 -10.90
C VAL A 150 22.47 12.83 -10.47
N ASP A 151 21.49 13.21 -11.28
CA ASP A 151 20.54 14.25 -10.89
C ASP A 151 19.72 13.78 -9.68
N LYS A 152 19.88 14.48 -8.55
CA LYS A 152 19.14 14.22 -7.32
C LYS A 152 17.61 14.20 -7.50
N ASN A 153 17.09 14.92 -8.51
CA ASN A 153 15.65 14.95 -8.79
C ASN A 153 15.18 13.67 -9.50
N GLU A 154 16.08 12.92 -10.13
CA GLU A 154 15.75 11.68 -10.84
C GLU A 154 15.89 10.43 -9.95
N VAL A 155 16.59 10.54 -8.82
CA VAL A 155 16.72 9.46 -7.83
C VAL A 155 15.42 9.28 -7.07
N ARG A 156 14.80 8.10 -7.22
CA ARG A 156 13.53 7.74 -6.57
C ARG A 156 13.71 6.53 -5.69
N GLY A 157 13.05 6.52 -4.55
CA GLY A 157 13.23 5.42 -3.62
C GLY A 157 12.76 5.70 -2.22
N PHE A 158 13.16 4.82 -1.32
CA PHE A 158 12.87 4.97 0.10
C PHE A 158 13.96 4.36 0.98
N ILE A 159 13.99 4.79 2.23
CA ILE A 159 14.72 4.15 3.31
C ILE A 159 13.76 3.63 4.37
N ARG A 160 13.97 2.39 4.81
CA ARG A 160 13.31 1.77 5.96
C ARG A 160 14.32 1.55 7.07
N SER A 161 13.99 1.99 8.27
CA SER A 161 14.81 1.75 9.47
C SER A 161 13.95 1.77 10.74
N ASN A 162 14.52 1.24 11.82
CA ASN A 162 13.93 1.30 13.16
C ASN A 162 14.39 2.55 13.94
N GLU A 163 15.33 3.32 13.39
CA GLU A 163 15.84 4.56 13.99
C GLU A 163 14.87 5.74 13.75
N SER A 164 15.15 6.85 14.45
CA SER A 164 14.41 8.10 14.27
C SER A 164 14.40 8.52 12.80
N PRO A 165 13.25 8.95 12.28
CA PRO A 165 13.12 9.35 10.89
C PRO A 165 13.88 10.65 10.62
N PHE A 166 14.28 10.87 9.37
CA PHE A 166 14.87 12.14 8.93
C PHE A 166 14.43 12.46 7.50
N LEU A 167 14.52 13.74 7.12
CA LEU A 167 14.30 14.17 5.73
C LEU A 167 15.58 13.96 4.90
N SER A 168 15.43 13.35 3.73
CA SER A 168 16.51 13.17 2.77
C SER A 168 16.81 14.48 2.02
N LYS A 169 18.08 14.69 1.65
CA LYS A 169 18.46 15.77 0.71
C LYS A 169 18.06 15.44 -0.74
N LEU A 170 17.68 14.19 -1.02
CA LEU A 170 17.13 13.76 -2.29
C LEU A 170 15.60 13.95 -2.25
N PRO A 171 15.04 14.84 -3.09
CA PRO A 171 13.64 15.26 -2.97
C PRO A 171 12.61 14.14 -3.19
N ASN A 172 12.97 13.11 -3.96
CA ASN A 172 12.10 11.97 -4.29
C ASN A 172 12.49 10.69 -3.54
N PHE A 173 13.32 10.80 -2.50
CA PHE A 173 13.70 9.69 -1.63
C PHE A 173 12.99 9.83 -0.29
N ARG A 174 12.28 8.78 0.11
CA ARG A 174 11.25 8.85 1.15
C ARG A 174 11.61 8.05 2.39
N PHE A 175 11.12 8.48 3.55
CA PHE A 175 11.13 7.67 4.75
C PHE A 175 9.93 6.72 4.75
N PHE A 176 10.20 5.43 4.95
CA PHE A 176 9.25 4.35 4.81
C PHE A 176 8.63 3.98 6.16
N ILE A 177 7.34 4.29 6.35
CA ILE A 177 6.60 3.93 7.56
C ILE A 177 5.73 2.71 7.26
N SER A 178 6.00 1.62 7.96
CA SER A 178 5.22 0.39 7.84
C SER A 178 4.12 0.29 8.89
N GLU A 179 2.97 -0.21 8.45
CA GLU A 179 1.91 -0.76 9.29
C GLU A 179 2.41 -1.99 10.07
N GLU A 180 2.00 -2.09 11.33
CA GLU A 180 2.13 -3.32 12.12
C GLU A 180 0.96 -4.24 11.82
N LYS A 181 1.21 -5.55 11.69
CA LYS A 181 0.17 -6.53 11.38
C LYS A 181 -0.93 -6.47 12.45
N ASN A 182 -2.16 -6.17 12.03
CA ASN A 182 -3.32 -6.09 12.91
C ASN A 182 -4.48 -6.88 12.32
N GLU A 183 -5.20 -7.63 13.16
CA GLU A 183 -6.39 -8.38 12.73
C GLU A 183 -7.59 -7.48 12.47
N ASN A 184 -7.66 -6.31 13.11
CA ASN A 184 -8.70 -5.31 12.89
C ASN A 184 -8.20 -4.26 11.89
N ALA A 185 -8.85 -4.20 10.72
CA ALA A 185 -8.45 -3.32 9.63
C ALA A 185 -8.55 -1.83 10.02
N ASN A 186 -9.57 -1.46 10.80
CA ASN A 186 -9.76 -0.06 11.20
C ASN A 186 -8.65 0.40 12.16
N LEU A 187 -8.30 -0.47 13.12
CA LEU A 187 -7.25 -0.21 14.10
C LEU A 187 -5.88 -0.13 13.43
N GLY A 188 -5.56 -1.03 12.49
CA GLY A 188 -4.31 -0.99 11.73
C GLY A 188 -4.08 0.35 11.02
N LEU A 189 -5.10 0.86 10.32
CA LEU A 189 -5.03 2.18 9.68
C LEU A 189 -4.89 3.32 10.70
N ALA A 190 -5.62 3.27 11.81
CA ALA A 190 -5.56 4.30 12.84
C ALA A 190 -4.17 4.35 13.52
N LEU A 191 -3.58 3.20 13.84
CA LEU A 191 -2.23 3.10 14.41
C LEU A 191 -1.17 3.63 13.44
N LEU A 192 -1.30 3.34 12.14
CA LEU A 192 -0.38 3.87 11.14
C LEU A 192 -0.48 5.41 11.03
N LEU A 193 -1.69 5.97 11.10
CA LEU A 193 -1.87 7.43 11.14
C LEU A 193 -1.32 8.03 12.43
N ALA A 194 -1.56 7.42 13.59
CA ALA A 194 -1.02 7.89 14.87
C ALA A 194 0.52 7.87 14.86
N LYS A 195 1.13 6.80 14.34
CA LYS A 195 2.59 6.73 14.12
C LYS A 195 3.08 7.83 13.19
N THR A 196 2.27 8.20 12.19
CA THR A 196 2.59 9.31 11.27
C THR A 196 2.56 10.66 11.99
N ILE A 197 1.55 10.89 12.85
CA ILE A 197 1.47 12.09 13.70
C ILE A 197 2.69 12.17 14.60
N ASP A 198 3.03 11.11 15.33
CA ASP A 198 4.20 11.08 16.21
C ASP A 198 5.49 11.43 15.46
N VAL A 199 5.68 10.88 14.24
CA VAL A 199 6.84 11.18 13.40
C VAL A 199 6.86 12.67 13.02
N ILE A 200 5.74 13.23 12.59
CA ILE A 200 5.66 14.62 12.15
C ILE A 200 5.85 15.56 13.35
N ASP A 201 5.08 15.38 14.41
CA ASP A 201 5.05 16.30 15.56
C ASP A 201 6.37 16.29 16.34
N THR A 202 7.07 15.14 16.40
CA THR A 202 8.39 15.07 17.05
C THR A 202 9.48 15.78 16.24
N ASN A 203 9.32 15.90 14.91
CA ASN A 203 10.36 16.39 14.01
C ASN A 203 10.02 17.73 13.34
N THR A 204 8.93 18.39 13.74
CA THR A 204 8.50 19.65 13.12
C THR A 204 8.09 20.69 14.15
N THR A 205 8.31 21.94 13.80
CA THR A 205 7.87 23.12 14.58
C THR A 205 7.08 24.11 13.73
N THR A 206 7.11 23.95 12.40
CA THR A 206 6.48 24.84 11.42
C THR A 206 5.62 24.06 10.41
N THR A 207 4.62 24.72 9.83
CA THR A 207 3.75 24.10 8.82
C THR A 207 4.52 23.74 7.54
N GLU A 208 5.54 24.51 7.16
CA GLU A 208 6.38 24.21 6.00
C GLU A 208 7.14 22.89 6.17
N GLU A 209 7.65 22.61 7.37
CA GLU A 209 8.31 21.34 7.68
C GLU A 209 7.32 20.18 7.61
N VAL A 210 6.10 20.35 8.14
CA VAL A 210 5.03 19.35 8.03
C VAL A 210 4.76 19.00 6.56
N GLN A 211 4.62 20.00 5.69
CA GLN A 211 4.41 19.77 4.26
C GLN A 211 5.59 19.02 3.61
N ALA A 212 6.83 19.30 4.03
CA ALA A 212 8.01 18.59 3.56
C ALA A 212 7.97 17.10 3.96
N TRP A 213 7.56 16.79 5.20
CA TRP A 213 7.37 15.43 5.67
C TRP A 213 6.32 14.68 4.85
N PHE A 214 5.12 15.22 4.67
CA PHE A 214 4.09 14.56 3.84
C PHE A 214 4.56 14.24 2.42
N LYS A 215 5.46 15.05 1.85
CA LYS A 215 6.07 14.79 0.53
C LYS A 215 7.20 13.75 0.56
N GLN A 216 7.87 13.58 1.69
CA GLN A 216 8.95 12.60 1.86
C GLN A 216 8.55 11.37 2.66
N LEU A 217 7.28 11.18 3.00
CA LEU A 217 6.79 9.94 3.57
C LEU A 217 6.33 8.98 2.47
N GLN A 218 6.55 7.70 2.74
CA GLN A 218 6.00 6.58 1.98
C GLN A 218 5.45 5.56 2.99
N PHE A 219 4.22 5.13 2.78
CA PHE A 219 3.52 4.25 3.70
C PHE A 219 3.53 2.82 3.16
N ASN A 220 3.69 1.84 4.03
CA ASN A 220 3.57 0.44 3.66
C ASN A 220 2.41 -0.24 4.36
N LEU A 221 1.49 -0.74 3.54
CA LEU A 221 0.35 -1.54 3.96
C LEU A 221 0.65 -3.02 3.71
N ASN A 222 0.43 -3.86 4.73
CA ASN A 222 0.52 -5.30 4.55
C ASN A 222 -0.81 -5.80 4.00
N VAL A 223 -0.80 -6.56 2.91
CA VAL A 223 -2.05 -7.00 2.28
C VAL A 223 -2.54 -8.28 2.95
N GLY A 224 -3.77 -8.26 3.45
CA GLY A 224 -4.47 -9.42 3.99
C GLY A 224 -5.15 -10.30 2.93
N GLU A 225 -5.83 -11.35 3.39
CA GLU A 225 -6.50 -12.33 2.52
C GLU A 225 -7.88 -11.87 2.02
N SER A 226 -8.48 -10.86 2.66
CA SER A 226 -9.83 -10.39 2.34
C SER A 226 -9.84 -9.47 1.12
N TYR A 227 -10.01 -10.05 -0.06
CA TYR A 227 -9.90 -9.38 -1.35
C TYR A 227 -10.58 -8.00 -1.43
N PHE A 228 -11.90 -7.92 -1.27
CA PHE A 228 -12.62 -6.64 -1.40
C PHE A 228 -12.37 -5.66 -0.26
N LEU A 229 -12.17 -6.17 0.96
CA LEU A 229 -11.86 -5.34 2.11
C LEU A 229 -10.51 -4.65 1.93
N GLU A 230 -9.52 -5.39 1.46
CA GLU A 230 -8.18 -4.87 1.22
C GLU A 230 -8.15 -3.84 0.08
N ILE A 231 -8.96 -4.02 -0.98
CA ILE A 231 -9.18 -2.98 -2.00
C ILE A 231 -9.70 -1.70 -1.32
N ALA A 232 -10.77 -1.83 -0.53
CA ALA A 232 -11.39 -0.70 0.16
C ALA A 232 -10.44 -0.03 1.16
N ARG A 233 -9.57 -0.82 1.82
CA ARG A 233 -8.59 -0.37 2.82
C ARG A 233 -7.47 0.48 2.22
N HIS A 234 -6.93 0.10 1.07
CA HIS A 234 -5.93 0.92 0.38
C HIS A 234 -6.52 2.28 -0.05
N ARG A 235 -7.76 2.27 -0.57
CA ARG A 235 -8.49 3.51 -0.91
C ARG A 235 -8.74 4.37 0.33
N ALA A 236 -9.24 3.76 1.40
CA ALA A 236 -9.54 4.45 2.66
C ALA A 236 -8.30 5.09 3.27
N PHE A 237 -7.16 4.37 3.31
CA PHE A 237 -5.93 4.90 3.89
C PHE A 237 -5.42 6.15 3.16
N ARG A 238 -5.48 6.15 1.82
CA ARG A 238 -5.10 7.33 1.03
C ARG A 238 -5.96 8.54 1.35
N ILE A 239 -7.28 8.35 1.51
CA ILE A 239 -8.21 9.40 1.91
C ILE A 239 -7.90 9.89 3.32
N LEU A 240 -7.62 8.98 4.26
CA LEU A 240 -7.28 9.32 5.64
C LEU A 240 -5.99 10.14 5.75
N VAL A 241 -4.96 9.84 4.96
CA VAL A 241 -3.72 10.64 4.92
C VAL A 241 -3.98 12.05 4.39
N ALA A 242 -4.81 12.20 3.36
CA ALA A 242 -5.20 13.52 2.88
C ALA A 242 -6.05 14.28 3.92
N GLN A 243 -6.93 13.59 4.63
CA GLN A 243 -7.71 14.16 5.73
C GLN A 243 -6.81 14.58 6.89
N LEU A 244 -5.76 13.81 7.20
CA LEU A 244 -4.76 14.16 8.20
C LEU A 244 -3.98 15.42 7.79
N ALA A 245 -3.53 15.53 6.54
CA ALA A 245 -2.89 16.74 6.04
C ALA A 245 -3.79 17.98 6.17
N ASN A 246 -5.10 17.84 5.90
CA ASN A 246 -6.06 18.93 6.09
C ASN A 246 -6.14 19.38 7.56
N SER A 247 -6.02 18.45 8.52
CA SER A 247 -5.97 18.80 9.95
C SER A 247 -4.72 19.62 10.32
N TYR A 248 -3.62 19.46 9.58
CA TYR A 248 -2.42 20.32 9.69
C TYR A 248 -2.54 21.65 8.91
N GLY A 249 -3.68 21.91 8.27
CA GLY A 249 -3.98 23.20 7.65
C GLY A 249 -3.58 23.33 6.18
N PHE A 250 -3.31 22.24 5.47
CA PHE A 250 -3.04 22.28 4.03
C PHE A 250 -3.66 21.12 3.27
N GLN A 251 -3.94 21.32 1.98
CA GLN A 251 -4.53 20.30 1.13
C GLN A 251 -3.43 19.45 0.47
N LEU A 252 -3.56 18.13 0.60
CA LEU A 252 -2.70 17.16 -0.06
C LEU A 252 -3.51 16.38 -1.10
N ALA A 253 -3.08 16.45 -2.36
CA ALA A 253 -3.72 15.69 -3.43
C ALA A 253 -3.44 14.19 -3.28
N LEU A 254 -4.45 13.35 -3.55
CA LEU A 254 -4.36 11.91 -3.34
C LEU A 254 -3.23 11.23 -4.11
N ASN A 255 -2.89 11.73 -5.31
CA ASN A 255 -1.84 11.21 -6.17
C ASN A 255 -0.41 11.56 -5.70
N VAL A 256 -0.25 12.45 -4.71
CA VAL A 256 1.06 12.80 -4.12
C VAL A 256 1.44 11.80 -3.01
N ILE A 257 0.44 11.23 -2.34
CA ILE A 257 0.62 10.23 -1.29
C ILE A 257 1.25 8.98 -1.93
N GLN A 258 2.24 8.37 -1.28
CA GLN A 258 2.89 7.16 -1.77
C GLN A 258 2.59 5.99 -0.86
N ILE A 259 1.98 4.95 -1.42
CA ILE A 259 1.64 3.70 -0.75
C ILE A 259 2.41 2.57 -1.44
N SER A 260 3.20 1.84 -0.67
CA SER A 260 3.68 0.51 -1.01
C SER A 260 2.79 -0.54 -0.38
N SER A 261 2.64 -1.67 -1.05
CA SER A 261 1.90 -2.81 -0.53
C SER A 261 2.80 -4.04 -0.51
N SER A 262 2.93 -4.64 0.66
CA SER A 262 3.73 -5.85 0.88
C SER A 262 2.85 -7.08 1.02
N SER A 263 3.22 -8.16 0.33
CA SER A 263 2.58 -9.46 0.49
C SER A 263 2.98 -10.16 1.79
N GLY A 264 2.34 -11.30 2.08
CA GLY A 264 2.77 -12.24 3.12
C GLY A 264 4.22 -12.76 2.95
N GLN A 265 4.75 -13.39 4.01
CA GLN A 265 6.14 -13.88 4.08
C GLN A 265 6.32 -15.36 3.69
N TRP A 266 5.25 -16.06 3.31
CA TRP A 266 5.26 -17.44 2.78
C TRP A 266 5.94 -18.49 3.69
N ASN A 267 5.76 -18.35 4.99
CA ASN A 267 6.36 -19.22 6.01
C ASN A 267 5.34 -19.81 7.00
N GLU A 268 4.06 -19.49 6.85
CA GLU A 268 2.99 -19.96 7.75
C GLU A 268 2.67 -21.45 7.49
N PRO A 269 2.69 -22.35 8.49
CA PRO A 269 2.42 -23.78 8.28
C PRO A 269 1.13 -24.04 7.51
N THR A 270 1.23 -24.77 6.39
CA THR A 270 0.10 -25.08 5.51
C THR A 270 0.13 -26.53 5.06
N LYS A 271 -1.02 -27.05 4.62
CA LYS A 271 -1.13 -28.39 4.01
C LYS A 271 -0.54 -28.43 2.61
N ASP A 272 -0.58 -27.31 1.89
CA ASP A 272 -0.05 -27.16 0.54
C ASP A 272 0.56 -25.76 0.40
N GLU A 273 1.87 -25.72 0.20
CA GLU A 273 2.68 -24.51 0.07
C GLU A 273 2.49 -23.81 -1.28
N TYR A 274 2.00 -24.52 -2.32
CA TYR A 274 1.73 -23.88 -3.61
C TYR A 274 0.56 -22.89 -3.55
N ASN A 275 -0.27 -22.98 -2.51
CA ASN A 275 -1.31 -21.98 -2.25
C ASN A 275 -0.73 -20.58 -1.99
N TYR A 276 0.54 -20.45 -1.58
CA TYR A 276 1.19 -19.15 -1.46
C TYR A 276 1.23 -18.41 -2.81
N LEU A 277 1.35 -19.12 -3.93
CA LEU A 277 1.35 -18.49 -5.26
C LEU A 277 -0.01 -17.85 -5.58
N LEU A 278 -1.10 -18.55 -5.23
CA LEU A 278 -2.46 -18.04 -5.39
C LEU A 278 -2.68 -16.83 -4.48
N ARG A 279 -2.31 -16.95 -3.19
CA ARG A 279 -2.44 -15.90 -2.20
C ARG A 279 -1.65 -14.65 -2.60
N ALA A 280 -0.39 -14.80 -3.02
CA ALA A 280 0.44 -13.70 -3.52
C ALA A 280 -0.17 -13.00 -4.73
N THR A 281 -0.76 -13.77 -5.66
CA THR A 281 -1.42 -13.21 -6.84
C THR A 281 -2.64 -12.38 -6.44
N THR A 282 -3.48 -12.90 -5.53
CA THR A 282 -4.66 -12.17 -5.04
C THR A 282 -4.30 -10.96 -4.20
N GLU A 283 -3.26 -11.03 -3.36
CA GLU A 283 -2.76 -9.91 -2.56
C GLU A 283 -2.20 -8.80 -3.47
N ALA A 284 -1.35 -9.15 -4.44
CA ALA A 284 -0.80 -8.17 -5.39
C ALA A 284 -1.90 -7.53 -6.24
N MET A 285 -2.84 -8.33 -6.77
CA MET A 285 -3.97 -7.83 -7.56
C MET A 285 -4.85 -6.87 -6.74
N THR A 286 -5.10 -7.20 -5.48
CA THR A 286 -5.88 -6.36 -4.57
C THR A 286 -5.20 -5.03 -4.31
N ALA A 287 -3.91 -5.04 -3.96
CA ALA A 287 -3.14 -3.83 -3.75
C ALA A 287 -3.11 -2.93 -4.99
N ILE A 288 -2.96 -3.55 -6.17
CA ILE A 288 -3.07 -2.86 -7.46
C ILE A 288 -4.48 -2.28 -7.58
N ILE A 289 -5.57 -3.05 -7.56
CA ILE A 289 -6.91 -2.47 -7.73
C ILE A 289 -7.20 -1.35 -6.70
N GLY A 290 -6.76 -1.52 -5.44
CA GLY A 290 -6.93 -0.57 -4.35
C GLY A 290 -6.12 0.73 -4.44
N GLY A 291 -5.26 0.90 -5.46
CA GLY A 291 -4.59 2.18 -5.68
C GLY A 291 -3.13 2.26 -5.20
N THR A 292 -2.42 1.15 -4.99
CA THR A 292 -1.01 1.20 -4.56
C THR A 292 -0.08 1.80 -5.63
N ASP A 293 0.99 2.48 -5.18
CA ASP A 293 2.05 3.06 -6.03
C ASP A 293 3.22 2.09 -6.21
N ALA A 294 3.35 1.10 -5.34
CA ALA A 294 4.41 0.11 -5.38
C ALA A 294 3.96 -1.24 -4.80
N VAL A 295 4.39 -2.33 -5.44
CA VAL A 295 4.11 -3.69 -4.98
C VAL A 295 5.43 -4.37 -4.60
N ILE A 296 5.42 -5.01 -3.43
CA ILE A 296 6.51 -5.82 -2.91
C ILE A 296 5.97 -7.24 -2.68
N VAL A 297 6.17 -8.12 -3.66
CA VAL A 297 5.89 -9.54 -3.48
C VAL A 297 7.13 -10.20 -2.88
N GLN A 298 6.99 -10.78 -1.69
CA GLN A 298 8.09 -11.47 -1.04
C GLN A 298 8.51 -12.70 -1.87
N PRO A 299 9.81 -13.02 -1.94
CA PRO A 299 10.28 -14.16 -2.72
C PRO A 299 9.90 -15.49 -2.05
N PHE A 300 9.56 -16.49 -2.86
CA PHE A 300 9.16 -17.82 -2.39
C PHE A 300 10.36 -18.73 -2.05
N HIS A 301 11.34 -18.22 -1.29
CA HIS A 301 12.54 -18.99 -0.95
C HIS A 301 12.23 -20.27 -0.17
N HIS A 302 11.19 -20.25 0.66
CA HIS A 302 10.74 -21.42 1.42
C HIS A 302 10.22 -22.55 0.50
N LEU A 303 9.46 -22.18 -0.54
CA LEU A 303 8.92 -23.12 -1.53
C LEU A 303 10.00 -23.65 -2.48
N PHE A 304 11.04 -22.85 -2.75
CA PHE A 304 12.12 -23.21 -3.69
C PHE A 304 13.53 -23.17 -3.02
N PRO A 305 13.79 -23.97 -1.98
CA PRO A 305 15.04 -23.86 -1.20
C PRO A 305 16.28 -24.25 -2.02
N LYS A 306 16.12 -25.15 -3.00
CA LYS A 306 17.20 -25.58 -3.90
C LYS A 306 17.43 -24.65 -5.09
N ASN A 307 16.48 -23.76 -5.37
CA ASN A 307 16.57 -22.80 -6.47
C ASN A 307 15.89 -21.46 -6.10
N PRO A 308 16.48 -20.66 -5.19
CA PRO A 308 15.87 -19.42 -4.73
C PRO A 308 15.56 -18.42 -5.86
N ALA A 309 16.36 -18.44 -6.93
CA ALA A 309 16.17 -17.59 -8.11
C ALA A 309 14.83 -17.85 -8.82
N GLN A 310 14.31 -19.08 -8.76
CA GLN A 310 12.97 -19.41 -9.27
C GLN A 310 11.88 -18.72 -8.44
N GLY A 311 11.99 -18.76 -7.11
CA GLY A 311 11.05 -18.08 -6.22
C GLY A 311 11.09 -16.55 -6.40
N GLU A 312 12.28 -15.98 -6.56
CA GLU A 312 12.48 -14.55 -6.87
C GLU A 312 11.84 -14.17 -8.21
N ARG A 313 12.05 -14.98 -9.26
CA ARG A 313 11.44 -14.77 -10.59
C ARG A 313 9.91 -14.82 -10.53
N ILE A 314 9.34 -15.81 -9.83
CA ILE A 314 7.87 -15.95 -9.74
C ILE A 314 7.28 -14.74 -9.02
N ALA A 315 7.88 -14.30 -7.91
CA ALA A 315 7.42 -13.11 -7.17
C ALA A 315 7.38 -11.86 -8.06
N ARG A 316 8.45 -11.60 -8.81
CA ARG A 316 8.52 -10.47 -9.75
C ARG A 316 7.48 -10.58 -10.86
N ASN A 317 7.33 -11.76 -11.44
CA ASN A 317 6.46 -11.98 -12.60
C ASN A 317 4.98 -11.81 -12.26
N ILE A 318 4.55 -12.03 -11.01
CA ILE A 318 3.14 -11.80 -10.61
C ILE A 318 2.71 -10.36 -10.96
N SER A 319 3.50 -9.37 -10.55
CA SER A 319 3.21 -7.95 -10.83
C SER A 319 3.29 -7.64 -12.33
N THR A 320 4.28 -8.18 -13.04
CA THR A 320 4.43 -8.01 -14.49
C THR A 320 3.25 -8.59 -15.27
N ILE A 321 2.79 -9.80 -14.94
CA ILE A 321 1.63 -10.44 -15.58
C ILE A 321 0.36 -9.61 -15.33
N LEU A 322 0.15 -9.16 -14.09
CA LEU A 322 -1.00 -8.31 -13.74
C LEU A 322 -1.01 -6.99 -14.51
N LYS A 323 0.17 -6.46 -14.84
CA LYS A 323 0.34 -5.27 -15.67
C LYS A 323 0.09 -5.57 -17.15
N ASP A 324 0.90 -6.45 -17.73
CA ASP A 324 1.06 -6.56 -19.18
C ASP A 324 0.06 -7.53 -19.83
N GLU A 325 -0.44 -8.52 -19.09
CA GLU A 325 -1.37 -9.53 -19.59
C GLU A 325 -2.80 -9.33 -19.06
N SER A 326 -2.95 -8.87 -17.81
CA SER A 326 -4.26 -8.56 -17.22
C SER A 326 -4.69 -7.10 -17.43
N TYR A 327 -3.82 -6.25 -17.98
CA TYR A 327 -4.11 -4.86 -18.33
C TYR A 327 -4.62 -3.99 -17.16
N LEU A 328 -4.20 -4.29 -15.93
CA LEU A 328 -4.60 -3.51 -14.75
C LEU A 328 -3.97 -2.10 -14.72
N ASP A 329 -3.11 -1.77 -15.68
CA ASP A 329 -2.50 -0.45 -15.89
C ASP A 329 -3.37 0.49 -16.74
N LYS A 330 -4.46 0.00 -17.35
CA LYS A 330 -5.29 0.78 -18.27
C LYS A 330 -6.36 1.63 -17.60
N THR A 331 -6.69 1.35 -16.34
CA THR A 331 -7.69 2.11 -15.58
C THR A 331 -7.09 2.53 -14.24
N LEU A 332 -7.32 3.80 -13.85
CA LEU A 332 -6.77 4.34 -12.62
C LEU A 332 -7.37 3.66 -11.37
N ASP A 333 -8.69 3.62 -11.27
CA ASP A 333 -9.42 2.93 -10.20
C ASP A 333 -10.60 2.15 -10.81
N PRO A 334 -10.42 0.85 -11.13
CA PRO A 334 -11.49 0.04 -11.69
C PRO A 334 -12.58 -0.31 -10.66
N SER A 335 -12.38 -0.01 -9.38
CA SER A 335 -13.34 -0.26 -8.31
C SER A 335 -14.28 0.91 -8.03
N ALA A 336 -13.95 2.10 -8.55
CA ALA A 336 -14.74 3.31 -8.37
C ALA A 336 -16.18 3.14 -8.88
N GLY A 337 -17.15 3.58 -8.07
CA GLY A 337 -18.58 3.46 -8.35
C GLY A 337 -19.21 2.12 -7.95
N SER A 338 -18.43 1.13 -7.50
CA SER A 338 -18.98 -0.09 -6.90
C SER A 338 -19.71 0.24 -5.60
N TYR A 339 -21.03 -0.01 -5.53
CA TYR A 339 -21.83 0.24 -4.32
C TYR A 339 -21.23 -0.41 -3.08
N TYR A 340 -20.67 -1.61 -3.26
CA TYR A 340 -20.06 -2.37 -2.18
C TYR A 340 -18.72 -1.77 -1.73
N ILE A 341 -17.80 -1.54 -2.65
CA ILE A 341 -16.43 -1.10 -2.30
C ILE A 341 -16.46 0.36 -1.81
N GLU A 342 -17.29 1.23 -2.41
CA GLU A 342 -17.46 2.60 -1.93
C GLU A 342 -18.04 2.65 -0.50
N SER A 343 -19.03 1.80 -0.22
CA SER A 343 -19.62 1.71 1.13
C SER A 343 -18.60 1.21 2.16
N LEU A 344 -17.82 0.18 1.81
CA LEU A 344 -16.73 -0.31 2.67
C LEU A 344 -15.63 0.75 2.88
N THR A 345 -15.22 1.45 1.82
CA THR A 345 -14.20 2.50 1.92
C THR A 345 -14.67 3.61 2.85
N ALA A 346 -15.93 4.06 2.73
CA ALA A 346 -16.49 5.07 3.64
C ALA A 346 -16.53 4.59 5.09
N GLN A 347 -16.95 3.35 5.33
CA GLN A 347 -17.00 2.77 6.66
C GLN A 347 -15.61 2.70 7.32
N LEU A 348 -14.58 2.31 6.55
CA LEU A 348 -13.19 2.27 7.02
C LEU A 348 -12.67 3.67 7.36
N VAL A 349 -12.93 4.67 6.50
CA VAL A 349 -12.53 6.06 6.77
C VAL A 349 -13.16 6.55 8.06
N GLU A 350 -14.47 6.40 8.24
CA GLU A 350 -15.18 6.87 9.43
C GLU A 350 -14.66 6.21 10.71
N LYS A 351 -14.59 4.87 10.72
CA LYS A 351 -14.20 4.11 11.91
C LYS A 351 -12.73 4.29 12.26
N SER A 352 -11.81 4.26 11.30
CA SER A 352 -10.39 4.50 11.55
C SER A 352 -10.14 5.92 12.06
N TRP A 353 -10.84 6.91 11.53
CA TRP A 353 -10.73 8.29 12.02
C TRP A 353 -11.23 8.43 13.46
N ALA A 354 -12.35 7.78 13.80
CA ALA A 354 -12.87 7.76 15.17
C ALA A 354 -11.90 7.08 16.15
N ILE A 355 -11.23 5.99 15.75
CA ILE A 355 -10.19 5.33 16.57
C ILE A 355 -8.98 6.26 16.74
N LEU A 356 -8.52 6.91 15.66
CA LEU A 356 -7.43 7.87 15.73
C LEU A 356 -7.73 8.99 16.74
N GLN A 357 -8.95 9.54 16.73
CA GLN A 357 -9.36 10.57 17.70
C GLN A 357 -9.31 10.06 19.15
N GLN A 358 -9.62 8.79 19.39
CA GLN A 358 -9.49 8.18 20.72
C GLN A 358 -8.03 8.00 21.14
N ILE A 359 -7.15 7.65 20.20
CA ILE A 359 -5.69 7.58 20.43
C ILE A 359 -5.17 8.96 20.83
N GLU A 360 -5.49 9.99 20.05
CA GLU A 360 -5.05 11.37 20.33
C GLU A 360 -5.62 11.91 21.65
N ALA A 361 -6.87 11.58 22.00
CA ALA A 361 -7.46 11.96 23.28
C ALA A 361 -6.74 11.35 24.50
N LYS A 362 -6.04 10.22 24.30
CA LYS A 362 -5.19 9.59 25.32
C LYS A 362 -3.75 10.13 25.33
N GLY A 363 -3.45 11.13 24.50
CA GLY A 363 -2.14 11.79 24.42
C GLY A 363 -1.21 11.21 23.36
N GLY A 364 -1.75 10.53 22.34
CA GLY A 364 -0.96 9.98 21.23
C GLY A 364 -0.47 8.55 21.48
N LEU A 365 0.16 7.96 20.47
CA LEU A 365 0.48 6.52 20.44
C LEU A 365 1.47 6.12 21.54
N ASN A 366 2.48 6.95 21.81
CA ASN A 366 3.51 6.68 22.83
C ASN A 366 2.97 6.57 24.27
N ASN A 367 1.74 7.04 24.53
CA ASN A 367 1.11 7.00 25.85
C ASN A 367 0.16 5.81 26.04
N LEU A 368 -0.06 4.99 25.01
CA LEU A 368 -0.95 3.83 25.07
C LEU A 368 -0.22 2.60 25.59
N SER A 369 -0.85 1.87 26.51
CA SER A 369 -0.44 0.52 26.86
C SER A 369 -0.97 -0.50 25.84
N GLU A 370 -0.41 -1.71 25.81
CA GLU A 370 -0.94 -2.82 24.99
C GLU A 370 -2.42 -3.11 25.30
N ASN A 371 -2.83 -2.98 26.56
CA ASN A 371 -4.24 -3.12 26.96
C ASN A 371 -5.12 -2.00 26.39
N ASP A 372 -4.60 -0.77 26.28
CA ASP A 372 -5.34 0.33 25.67
C ASP A 372 -5.56 0.09 24.18
N ILE A 373 -4.55 -0.42 23.48
CA ILE A 373 -4.64 -0.76 22.05
C ILE A 373 -5.66 -1.88 21.84
N ASN A 374 -5.64 -2.92 22.67
CA ASN A 374 -6.62 -4.01 22.58
C ASN A 374 -8.05 -3.54 22.86
N ALA A 375 -8.24 -2.56 23.76
CA ALA A 375 -9.56 -1.99 24.03
C ALA A 375 -10.12 -1.17 22.85
N LEU A 376 -9.26 -0.59 22.01
CA LEU A 376 -9.65 0.12 20.79
C LEU A 376 -10.08 -0.82 19.64
N ALA A 377 -9.78 -2.12 19.76
CA ALA A 377 -10.15 -3.12 18.77
C ALA A 377 -11.58 -3.67 18.93
N LEU A 378 -12.18 -3.44 20.11
CA LEU A 378 -13.54 -3.87 20.51
C LEU A 378 -14.59 -2.83 20.12
#